data_AF-A0A9Q9PBH4-F1
#
_entry.id   AF-A0A9Q9PBH4-F1
#
_cell.length_a   1.000
_cell.length_b   1.000
_cell.length_c   1.000
_cell.angle_alpha   90.00
_cell.angle_beta   90.00
_cell.angle_gamma   90.00
#
_symmetry.space_group_name_H-M   'P 1'
#
loop_
_entity.id
_entity.type
_entity.pdbx_description
1 polymer ?
#
loop_
_entity_poly.entity_id
_entity_poly.type
_entity_poly.pdbx_seq_one_letter_code
_entity_poly.pdbx_strand_id
1 'polypeptide(L)' 'MNFESLNINNSTIVFFEGIEYRTTQNPYVNDEGTQYEATAINRDNEQVLIEWEITHQDYKNLEDESDACDWDNPSRVIRL' A
#
# COMPACT_ATOMS: atom_id res chain seq x y z
N MET A 1 -15.07 7.07 2.94
CA MET A 1 -14.41 7.11 1.62
C MET A 1 -14.81 5.82 0.92
N ASN A 2 -15.22 5.85 -0.36
CA ASN A 2 -15.77 4.67 -1.05
C ASN A 2 -14.87 4.29 -2.22
N PHE A 3 -14.83 3.00 -2.57
CA PHE A 3 -13.92 2.46 -3.58
C PHE A 3 -14.04 3.18 -4.93
N GLU A 4 -15.26 3.52 -5.33
CA GLU A 4 -15.55 4.20 -6.60
C GLU A 4 -14.97 5.61 -6.69
N SER A 5 -14.68 6.25 -5.55
CA SER A 5 -14.06 7.58 -5.51
C SER A 5 -12.54 7.55 -5.65
N LEU A 6 -11.93 6.37 -5.47
CA LEU A 6 -10.50 6.15 -5.59
C LEU A 6 -10.16 5.73 -7.01
N ASN A 7 -9.12 6.31 -7.60
CA ASN A 7 -8.63 6.01 -8.93
C ASN A 7 -7.12 6.26 -9.00
N ILE A 8 -6.51 5.96 -10.16
CA ILE A 8 -5.04 6.06 -10.35
C ILE A 8 -4.45 7.46 -10.06
N ASN A 9 -5.25 8.53 -10.07
CA ASN A 9 -4.78 9.88 -9.81
C ASN A 9 -4.77 10.26 -8.32
N ASN A 10 -5.50 9.54 -7.47
CA ASN A 10 -5.67 9.88 -6.05
C ASN A 10 -5.50 8.68 -5.10
N SER A 11 -5.09 7.52 -5.63
CA SER A 11 -4.87 6.29 -4.87
C SER A 11 -3.88 5.39 -5.59
N THR A 12 -3.19 4.55 -4.81
CA THR A 12 -2.43 3.43 -5.32
C THR A 12 -3.37 2.25 -5.52
N ILE A 13 -3.36 1.66 -6.70
CA ILE A 13 -4.15 0.47 -7.04
C ILE A 13 -3.25 -0.75 -6.87
N VAL A 14 -3.71 -1.71 -6.08
CA VAL A 14 -2.92 -2.87 -5.68
C VAL A 14 -3.75 -4.13 -5.89
N PHE A 15 -3.13 -5.19 -6.40
CA PHE A 15 -3.78 -6.47 -6.58
C PHE A 15 -3.18 -7.48 -5.61
N PHE A 16 -4.02 -8.09 -4.77
CA PHE A 16 -3.58 -9.13 -3.85
C PHE A 16 -4.57 -10.29 -3.88
N GLU A 17 -4.08 -11.50 -4.12
CA GLU A 17 -4.90 -12.72 -4.29
C GLU A 17 -6.06 -12.57 -5.31
N GLY A 18 -5.87 -11.74 -6.34
CA GLY A 18 -6.88 -11.47 -7.37
C GLY A 18 -7.95 -10.46 -6.96
N ILE A 19 -7.85 -9.87 -5.77
CA ILE A 19 -8.72 -8.79 -5.30
C ILE A 19 -8.01 -7.45 -5.54
N GLU A 20 -8.75 -6.50 -6.09
CA GLU A 20 -8.29 -5.13 -6.30
C GLU A 20 -8.56 -4.29 -5.04
N TYR A 21 -7.50 -3.69 -4.51
CA TYR A 21 -7.54 -2.76 -3.41
C TYR A 21 -7.08 -1.38 -3.88
N ARG A 22 -7.67 -0.33 -3.31
CA ARG A 22 -7.30 1.05 -3.58
C ARG A 22 -6.98 1.76 -2.27
N THR A 23 -5.79 2.33 -2.17
CA THR A 23 -5.38 3.01 -0.94
C THR A 23 -6.21 4.27 -0.70
N THR A 24 -6.61 4.51 0.55
CA THR A 24 -7.30 5.73 0.97
C THR A 24 -6.35 6.82 1.44
N GLN A 25 -5.07 6.47 1.57
CA GLN A 25 -3.98 7.35 2.01
C GLN A 25 -2.68 6.97 1.32
N ASN A 26 -1.69 7.86 1.39
CA ASN A 26 -0.34 7.53 0.96
C ASN A 26 0.27 6.49 1.91
N PRO A 27 1.04 5.52 1.38
CA PRO A 27 1.83 4.62 2.21
C PRO A 27 2.79 5.39 3.10
N TYR A 28 2.99 4.90 4.32
CA TYR A 28 3.96 5.42 5.26
C TYR A 28 4.72 4.25 5.87
N VAL A 29 5.91 4.54 6.39
CA VAL A 29 6.74 3.51 7.01
C VAL A 29 6.29 3.29 8.44
N ASN A 30 6.20 2.02 8.84
CA ASN A 30 5.89 1.63 10.20
C ASN A 30 6.97 2.13 11.19
N ASP A 31 6.65 2.11 12.49
CA ASP A 31 7.53 2.63 13.54
C ASP A 31 8.89 1.87 13.58
N GLU A 32 8.89 0.59 13.20
CA GLU A 32 10.08 -0.26 13.15
C GLU A 32 10.99 0.02 11.94
N GLY A 33 10.51 0.73 10.91
CA GLY A 33 11.29 0.99 9.70
C GLY A 33 11.48 -0.24 8.81
N THR A 34 10.61 -1.23 8.91
CA THR A 34 10.72 -2.53 8.22
C THR A 34 9.73 -2.66 7.07
N GLN A 35 8.60 -1.96 7.14
CA GLN A 35 7.49 -2.12 6.21
C GLN A 35 6.85 -0.76 5.89
N TYR A 36 6.41 -0.58 4.65
CA TYR A 36 5.43 0.44 4.32
C TYR A 36 4.03 -0.12 4.57
N GLU A 37 3.14 0.71 5.10
CA GLU A 37 1.75 0.36 5.35
C GLU A 37 0.80 1.45 4.83
N ALA A 38 -0.36 1.04 4.33
CA ALA A 38 -1.39 1.95 3.89
C ALA A 38 -2.79 1.36 4.10
N THR A 39 -3.72 2.17 4.59
CA THR A 39 -5.13 1.80 4.60
C THR A 39 -5.66 1.78 3.16
N ALA A 40 -6.40 0.75 2.82
CA ALA A 40 -7.04 0.57 1.53
C ALA A 40 -8.45 0.01 1.67
N ILE A 41 -9.22 0.09 0.59
CA ILE A 41 -10.55 -0.50 0.49
C ILE A 41 -10.69 -1.33 -0.79
N ASN A 42 -11.52 -2.37 -0.73
CA ASN A 42 -11.90 -3.17 -1.90
C ASN A 42 -13.28 -2.73 -2.45
N ARG A 43 -13.77 -3.42 -3.49
CA ARG A 43 -15.07 -3.12 -4.12
C ARG A 43 -16.26 -3.27 -3.18
N ASP A 44 -16.16 -4.12 -2.18
CA ASP A 44 -17.16 -4.31 -1.13
C ASP A 44 -17.10 -3.20 -0.04
N ASN A 45 -16.20 -2.23 -0.20
CA ASN A 45 -15.86 -1.19 0.78
C ASN A 45 -15.35 -1.76 2.12
N GLU A 46 -14.81 -2.98 2.12
CA GLU A 46 -14.09 -3.52 3.26
C GLU A 46 -12.75 -2.78 3.40
N GLN A 47 -12.51 -2.23 4.58
CA GLN A 47 -11.23 -1.59 4.93
C GLN A 47 -10.20 -2.63 5.31
N VAL A 48 -9.00 -2.46 4.77
CA VAL A 48 -7.84 -3.31 5.01
C VAL A 48 -6.60 -2.45 5.20
N LEU A 49 -5.59 -3.00 5.87
CA LEU A 49 -4.23 -2.48 5.89
C LEU A 49 -3.39 -3.32 4.92
N ILE A 50 -2.75 -2.66 3.96
CA ILE A 50 -1.79 -3.30 3.05
C ILE A 50 -0.40 -3.01 3.57
N GLU A 51 0.45 -4.04 3.64
CA GLU A 51 1.84 -3.94 4.06
C GLU A 51 2.78 -4.36 2.92
N TRP A 52 3.83 -3.58 2.68
CA TRP A 52 4.92 -3.86 1.76
C TRP A 52 6.23 -3.98 2.53
N GLU A 53 6.97 -5.07 2.32
CA GLU A 53 8.30 -5.24 2.92
C GLU A 53 9.31 -4.30 2.27
N ILE A 54 10.06 -3.58 3.11
CA ILE A 54 11.14 -2.72 2.63
C ILE A 54 12.32 -3.61 2.24
N THR A 55 12.58 -3.69 0.95
CA THR A 55 13.70 -4.48 0.41
C THR A 55 14.99 -3.67 0.32
N HIS A 56 14.91 -2.34 0.31
CA HIS A 56 16.06 -1.46 0.21
C HIS A 56 16.51 -0.95 1.59
N GLN A 57 17.70 -1.36 2.06
CA GLN A 57 18.21 -0.99 3.39
C GLN A 57 18.33 0.53 3.62
N ASP A 58 18.59 1.28 2.56
CA ASP A 58 18.74 2.75 2.61
C ASP A 58 17.50 3.50 2.12
N TYR A 59 16.30 2.91 2.27
CA TYR A 59 15.04 3.46 1.76
C TYR A 59 14.80 4.94 2.11
N LYS A 60 15.29 5.39 3.28
CA LYS A 60 15.15 6.77 3.76
C LYS A 60 15.95 7.80 2.95
N ASN A 61 16.99 7.38 2.24
CA ASN A 61 17.87 8.25 1.46
C ASN A 61 17.72 8.02 -0.05
N LEU A 62 16.72 7.26 -0.48
CA LEU A 62 16.42 7.09 -1.89
C LEU A 62 15.94 8.41 -2.48
N GLU A 63 16.50 8.80 -3.63
CA GLU A 63 15.99 9.93 -4.41
C GLU A 63 14.62 9.60 -5.02
N ASP A 64 14.33 8.31 -5.22
CA ASP A 64 13.06 7.79 -5.70
C ASP A 64 12.56 6.67 -4.77
N GLU A 65 11.45 6.92 -4.06
CA GLU A 65 10.84 5.93 -3.15
C GLU A 65 10.23 4.73 -3.89
N SER A 66 10.11 4.78 -5.23
CA SER A 66 9.66 3.64 -6.03
C SER A 66 10.64 2.47 -5.97
N ASP A 67 11.92 2.72 -5.64
CA ASP A 67 12.95 1.70 -5.43
C ASP A 67 12.98 1.15 -3.98
N ALA A 68 12.15 1.69 -3.08
CA ALA A 68 12.16 1.30 -1.67
C ALA A 68 11.65 -0.13 -1.44
N CYS A 69 10.60 -0.52 -2.16
CA CYS A 69 9.95 -1.82 -2.08
C CYS A 69 9.22 -2.20 -3.38
N ASP A 70 8.73 -3.43 -3.44
CA ASP A 70 7.91 -3.93 -4.55
C ASP A 70 6.45 -3.46 -4.39
N TRP A 71 6.16 -2.23 -4.81
CA TRP A 71 4.84 -1.61 -4.68
C TRP A 71 3.70 -2.38 -5.36
N ASP A 72 4.01 -3.15 -6.41
CA ASP A 72 3.06 -3.98 -7.15
C ASP A 72 2.70 -5.27 -6.39
N ASN A 73 3.60 -5.77 -5.54
CA ASN A 73 3.44 -7.04 -4.82
C ASN A 73 3.50 -6.81 -3.30
N PRO A 74 2.38 -6.43 -2.66
CA PRO A 74 2.35 -6.28 -1.21
C PRO A 74 2.61 -7.63 -0.52
N SER A 75 3.32 -7.58 0.59
CA SER A 75 3.66 -8.75 1.39
C SER A 75 2.46 -9.28 2.17
N ARG A 76 1.53 -8.39 2.55
CA ARG A 76 0.37 -8.77 3.36
C ARG A 76 -0.82 -7.82 3.20
N VAL A 77 -2.02 -8.38 3.38
CA VAL A 77 -3.27 -7.61 3.54
C VAL A 77 -3.97 -8.08 4.82
N ILE A 78 -4.29 -7.13 5.70
CA ILE A 78 -4.91 -7.37 7.01
C ILE A 78 -6.28 -6.69 7.03
N ARG A 79 -7.34 -7.43 7.38
CA ARG A 79 -8.68 -6.85 7.54
C ARG A 79 -8.76 -6.05 8.85
N LEU A 80 -9.31 -4.83 8.78
CA LEU A 80 -9.49 -3.92 9.93
C LEU A 80 -10.87 -4.08 10.59
#